data_AF-A0A075H0C4-F1
#
_entry.id   AF-A0A075H0C4-F1
#
_cell.length_a   1.000
_cell.length_b   1.000
_cell.length_c   1.000
_cell.angle_alpha   90.00
_cell.angle_beta   90.00
_cell.angle_gamma   90.00
#
_symmetry.space_group_name_H-M   'P 1'
#
loop_
_entity.id
_entity.type
_entity.pdbx_description
1 polymer ?
#
loop_
_entity_poly.entity_id
_entity_poly.type
_entity_poly.pdbx_seq_one_letter_code
_entity_poly.pdbx_strand_id
1 'polypeptide(L)'
;MSNLTPETSTNVQKNLLKEFDYEFYSNLLKMSKPNPEIYEHVCDQIPSQNILFIDDKQENLDVAKLFDIETILFTSDDYQSGLIEEKILNFLN
;
A
#
# COMPACT_ATOMS: atom_id res chain seq x y z
N MET A 1 -3.04 -0.25 0.21
CA MET A 1 -4.21 0.25 -0.55
C MET A 1 -4.35 -0.50 -1.86
N SER A 2 -5.50 -1.10 -2.20
CA SER A 2 -5.70 -1.78 -3.49
C SER A 2 -6.94 -1.26 -4.24
N ASN A 3 -6.80 -1.04 -5.55
CA ASN A 3 -7.90 -0.67 -6.43
C ASN A 3 -8.71 -1.91 -6.85
N LEU A 4 -9.51 -2.48 -5.94
CA LEU A 4 -10.31 -3.68 -6.21
C LEU A 4 -11.68 -3.31 -6.79
N THR A 5 -12.16 -4.08 -7.76
CA THR A 5 -13.56 -4.10 -8.17
C THR A 5 -14.37 -5.01 -7.25
N PRO A 6 -15.71 -4.88 -7.17
CA PRO A 6 -16.54 -5.73 -6.29
C PRO A 6 -16.31 -7.22 -6.54
N GLU A 7 -16.10 -7.59 -7.81
CA GLU A 7 -15.88 -8.96 -8.26
C GLU A 7 -14.55 -9.56 -7.76
N THR A 8 -13.48 -8.75 -7.68
CA THR A 8 -12.16 -9.20 -7.19
C THR A 8 -12.08 -9.27 -5.67
N SER A 9 -12.88 -8.49 -4.93
CA SER A 9 -12.92 -8.50 -3.46
C SER A 9 -13.35 -9.85 -2.87
N THR A 10 -14.18 -10.61 -3.58
CA THR A 10 -14.77 -11.86 -3.08
C THR A 10 -13.77 -13.02 -3.05
N ASN A 11 -12.66 -12.91 -3.80
CA ASN A 11 -11.67 -13.99 -4.01
C ASN A 11 -10.30 -13.71 -3.39
N VAL A 12 -10.03 -12.50 -2.89
CA VAL A 12 -8.81 -12.20 -2.15
C VAL A 12 -8.93 -12.82 -0.76
N GLN A 13 -8.30 -13.98 -0.65
CA GLN A 13 -8.41 -14.98 0.40
C GLN A 13 -8.34 -14.43 1.84
N LYS A 14 -9.32 -14.83 2.65
CA LYS A 14 -9.48 -14.60 4.11
C LYS A 14 -8.29 -14.98 5.01
N ASN A 15 -7.19 -15.51 4.47
CA ASN A 15 -6.03 -15.98 5.24
C ASN A 15 -4.74 -15.21 4.98
N LEU A 16 -4.59 -14.51 3.84
CA LEU A 16 -3.42 -13.67 3.55
C LEU A 16 -3.42 -12.35 4.34
N LEU A 17 -4.58 -11.99 4.88
CA LEU A 17 -4.85 -10.66 5.43
C LEU A 17 -4.62 -10.54 6.94
N LYS A 18 -4.43 -11.65 7.66
CA LYS A 18 -4.25 -11.65 9.12
C LYS A 18 -2.94 -11.05 9.61
N GLU A 19 -1.98 -10.85 8.72
CA GLU A 19 -0.65 -10.30 9.05
C GLU A 19 -0.55 -8.80 8.79
N PHE A 20 -1.61 -8.16 8.31
CA PHE A 20 -1.63 -6.73 8.01
C PHE A 20 -2.43 -5.98 9.08
N ASP A 21 -1.81 -5.01 9.75
CA ASP A 21 -2.47 -4.20 10.77
C ASP A 21 -3.57 -3.29 10.19
N TYR A 22 -3.46 -2.91 8.90
CA TYR A 22 -4.44 -2.04 8.24
C TYR A 22 -4.67 -2.41 6.77
N GLU A 23 -5.93 -2.63 6.42
CA GLU A 23 -6.38 -2.95 5.06
C GLU A 23 -7.18 -1.80 4.47
N PHE A 24 -6.61 -1.13 3.46
CA PHE A 24 -7.30 -0.05 2.74
C PHE A 24 -7.73 -0.53 1.35
N TYR A 25 -9.03 -0.61 1.10
CA TYR A 25 -9.60 -0.98 -0.19
C TYR A 25 -10.29 0.24 -0.84
N SER A 26 -9.89 0.59 -2.05
CA SER A 26 -10.47 1.73 -2.80
C SER A 26 -11.99 1.60 -2.97
N ASN A 27 -12.47 0.36 -3.01
CA ASN A 27 -13.86 0.01 -3.25
C ASN A 27 -14.78 0.45 -2.11
N LEU A 28 -14.24 0.68 -0.91
CA LEU A 28 -15.00 1.13 0.25
C LEU A 28 -15.14 2.67 0.33
N LEU A 29 -14.20 3.41 -0.28
CA LEU A 29 -14.07 4.87 -0.10
C LEU A 29 -14.40 5.70 -1.36
N LYS A 30 -14.63 5.08 -2.53
CA LYS A 30 -14.74 5.76 -3.85
C LYS A 30 -13.53 6.62 -4.23
N MET A 31 -12.46 6.55 -3.47
CA MET A 31 -11.19 7.22 -3.72
C MET A 31 -10.23 6.20 -4.34
N SER A 32 -9.58 6.58 -5.44
CA SER A 32 -8.66 5.72 -6.17
C SER A 32 -7.31 6.40 -6.31
N LYS A 33 -6.23 5.66 -6.05
CA LYS A 33 -4.89 6.12 -6.40
C LYS A 33 -4.80 6.42 -7.91
N PRO A 34 -4.07 7.47 -8.33
CA PRO A 34 -3.18 8.31 -7.52
C PRO A 34 -3.84 9.58 -6.94
N ASN A 35 -5.17 9.62 -6.73
CA ASN A 35 -5.82 10.81 -6.16
C ASN A 35 -5.28 11.14 -4.75
N PRO A 36 -4.73 12.34 -4.50
CA PRO A 36 -4.16 12.74 -3.20
C PRO A 36 -5.09 12.53 -2.00
N GLU A 37 -6.41 12.65 -2.18
CA GLU A 37 -7.41 12.51 -1.10
C GLU A 37 -7.29 11.18 -0.34
N ILE A 38 -6.89 10.09 -1.01
CA ILE A 38 -6.76 8.79 -0.34
C ILE A 38 -5.53 8.76 0.59
N TYR A 39 -4.46 9.47 0.25
CA TYR A 39 -3.23 9.52 1.04
C TYR A 39 -3.41 10.44 2.25
N GLU A 40 -4.05 11.59 2.05
CA GLU A 40 -4.46 12.50 3.13
C GLU A 40 -5.32 11.78 4.17
N HIS A 41 -6.35 11.05 3.72
CA HIS A 41 -7.24 10.30 4.61
C HIS A 41 -6.52 9.24 5.46
N VAL A 42 -5.44 8.64 4.94
CA VAL A 42 -4.66 7.67 5.70
C VAL A 42 -3.69 8.36 6.66
N CYS A 43 -3.06 9.47 6.25
CA CYS A 43 -2.22 10.28 7.12
C CYS A 43 -2.98 10.91 8.30
N ASP A 44 -4.29 11.17 8.13
CA ASP A 44 -5.17 11.62 9.22
C ASP A 44 -5.36 10.57 10.33
N GLN A 45 -5.20 9.28 10.00
CA GLN A 45 -5.40 8.17 10.93
C GLN A 45 -4.09 7.62 11.48
N ILE A 46 -3.04 7.61 10.67
CA ILE A 46 -1.74 7.03 10.99
C ILE A 46 -0.66 8.05 10.62
N PRO A 47 0.29 8.38 11.52
CA PRO A 47 1.40 9.25 11.17
C PRO A 47 2.15 8.72 9.94
N SER A 48 2.42 9.58 8.96
CA SER A 48 3.04 9.21 7.67
C SER A 48 4.34 8.40 7.81
N GLN A 49 5.17 8.77 8.79
CA GLN A 49 6.40 8.07 9.16
C GLN A 49 6.22 6.60 9.60
N ASN A 50 5.01 6.20 9.98
CA ASN A 50 4.65 4.83 10.37
C ASN A 50 3.97 4.07 9.22
N ILE A 51 3.94 4.65 8.01
CA ILE A 51 3.29 4.07 6.84
C ILE A 51 4.37 3.66 5.85
N LEU A 52 4.39 2.37 5.51
CA LEU A 52 5.12 1.83 4.36
C LEU A 52 4.14 1.56 3.22
N PHE A 53 4.29 2.27 2.11
CA PHE A 53 3.42 2.13 0.94
C PHE A 53 4.13 1.38 -0.19
N ILE A 54 3.61 0.20 -0.53
CA ILE A 54 4.16 -0.69 -1.56
C ILE A 54 3.19 -0.73 -2.74
N ASP A 55 3.68 -0.41 -3.95
CA ASP A 55 2.87 -0.39 -5.18
C ASP A 55 3.74 -0.72 -6.40
N ASP A 56 3.14 -1.28 -7.44
CA ASP A 56 3.82 -1.60 -8.71
C ASP A 56 3.87 -0.41 -9.68
N LYS A 57 3.18 0.69 -9.39
CA LYS A 57 3.16 1.89 -10.23
C LYS A 57 3.85 3.08 -9.58
N GLN A 58 4.85 3.60 -10.26
CA GLN A 58 5.61 4.78 -9.82
C GLN A 58 4.71 6.00 -9.55
N GLU A 59 3.69 6.24 -10.38
CA GLU A 59 2.76 7.37 -10.21
C GLU A 59 2.04 7.36 -8.84
N ASN A 60 1.76 6.17 -8.29
CA ASN A 60 1.12 6.04 -6.98
C ASN A 60 2.09 6.33 -5.83
N LEU A 61 3.37 5.99 -6.01
CA LEU A 61 4.42 6.23 -5.03
C LEU A 61 4.81 7.70 -5.00
N ASP A 62 4.86 8.33 -6.18
CA ASP A 62 5.22 9.75 -6.30
C ASP A 62 4.25 10.62 -5.50
N VAL A 63 2.95 10.31 -5.56
CA VAL A 63 1.94 11.01 -4.74
C VAL A 63 2.11 10.68 -3.26
N ALA A 64 2.34 9.41 -2.88
CA ALA A 64 2.56 9.04 -1.48
C ALA A 64 3.74 9.79 -0.85
N LYS A 65 4.84 9.97 -1.59
CA LYS A 65 6.00 10.74 -1.14
C LYS A 65 5.69 12.21 -0.86
N LEU A 66 4.68 12.80 -1.50
CA LEU A 66 4.23 14.17 -1.18
C LEU A 66 3.63 14.27 0.22
N PHE A 67 3.25 13.15 0.82
CA PHE A 67 2.68 13.05 2.16
C PHE A 67 3.69 12.49 3.19
N ASP A 68 4.99 12.50 2.87
CA ASP A 68 6.07 11.96 3.71
C ASP A 68 5.90 10.46 4.08
N ILE A 69 5.21 9.72 3.21
CA ILE A 69 5.03 8.27 3.36
C ILE A 69 6.25 7.56 2.76
N GLU A 70 6.80 6.57 3.48
CA GLU A 70 7.88 5.73 2.95
C GLU A 70 7.32 4.82 1.86
N THR A 71 8.03 4.68 0.73
CA THR A 71 7.50 3.97 -0.44
C THR A 71 8.45 2.92 -0.99
N ILE A 72 7.92 1.77 -1.38
CA ILE A 72 8.67 0.75 -2.13
C ILE A 72 7.98 0.53 -3.48
N LEU A 73 8.74 0.71 -4.56
CA LEU A 73 8.34 0.22 -5.88
C LEU A 73 8.51 -1.29 -5.91
N PHE A 74 7.40 -1.98 -6.10
CA PHE A 74 7.37 -3.42 -6.24
C PHE A 74 7.48 -3.79 -7.72
N THR A 75 8.50 -4.59 -8.04
CA THR A 75 8.63 -5.24 -9.34
C THR A 75 8.59 -6.76 -9.15
N SER A 76 8.21 -7.49 -10.20
CA SER A 76 8.19 -8.96 -10.16
C SER A 76 9.55 -9.58 -9.80
N ASP A 77 10.65 -8.87 -10.07
CA ASP A 77 12.02 -9.29 -9.74
C ASP A 77 12.32 -9.14 -8.24
N ASP A 78 11.69 -8.18 -7.54
CA ASP A 78 11.83 -8.02 -6.09
C ASP A 78 11.26 -9.23 -5.32
N TYR A 79 10.24 -9.89 -5.86
CA TYR A 79 9.65 -11.08 -5.25
C TYR A 79 10.57 -12.31 -5.35
N GLN A 80 11.20 -12.50 -6.51
CA GLN A 80 12.09 -13.66 -6.74
C GLN A 80 13.40 -13.58 -5.94
N SER A 81 13.82 -12.36 -5.59
CA SER A 81 15.09 -12.10 -4.91
C SER A 81 14.98 -12.04 -3.38
N GLY A 82 13.75 -12.06 -2.82
CA GLY A 82 13.53 -11.81 -1.38
C GLY A 82 13.82 -10.37 -0.96
N LEU A 83 14.14 -9.48 -1.90
CA LEU A 83 14.54 -8.10 -1.64
C LEU A 83 13.41 -7.29 -1.02
N ILE A 84 12.16 -7.65 -1.31
CA ILE A 84 10.98 -7.03 -0.70
C ILE A 84 10.91 -7.30 0.81
N GLU A 85 11.27 -8.51 1.25
CA GLU A 85 11.28 -8.88 2.68
C GLU A 85 12.37 -8.09 3.42
N GLU A 86 13.56 -7.96 2.83
CA GLU A 86 14.65 -7.15 3.38
C GLU A 86 14.24 -5.68 3.53
N LYS A 87 13.62 -5.10 2.49
CA LYS A 87 13.12 -3.71 2.53
C LYS A 87 12.06 -3.51 3.63
N ILE A 88 11.15 -4.47 3.81
CA ILE A 88 10.13 -4.41 4.87
C ILE A 88 10.80 -4.52 6.25
N LEU A 89 11.74 -5.45 6.45
CA LEU A 89 12.44 -5.60 7.73
C LEU A 89 13.28 -4.36 8.07
N ASN A 90 13.89 -3.71 7.07
CA ASN A 90 14.64 -2.46 7.27
C ASN A 90 13.73 -1.29 7.71
N PHE A 91 12.45 -1.30 7.34
CA PHE A 91 11.49 -0.30 7.81
C PHE A 91 11.04 -0.54 9.26
N LEU A 92 11.01 -1.80 9.70
CA LEU A 92 10.56 -2.17 11.05
C LEU A 92 11.64 -2.05 12.13
N ASN A 93 12.91 -1.94 11.74
CA ASN A 93 14.08 -1.86 12.63
C ASN A 93 14.55 -0.42 12.85
#